data_AF-A0A8S2XKQ1-F1
#
_entry.id   AF-A0A8S2XKQ1-F1
#
_cell.length_a   1.000
_cell.length_b   1.000
_cell.length_c   1.000
_cell.angle_alpha   90.00
_cell.angle_beta   90.00
_cell.angle_gamma   90.00
#
_symmetry.space_group_name_H-M   'P 1'
#
loop_
_entity.id
_entity.type
_entity.pdbx_description
1 polymer ?
#
loop_
_entity_poly.entity_id
_entity_poly.type
_entity_poly.pdbx_seq_one_letter_code
_entity_poly.pdbx_strand_id
1 'polypeptide(L)'
;NEDIQQTFQDFQDNQIISCIDYFLEVDKGECLIYSYPYRLEDYEQISNNFSGGIFKCIRTATLYDEHPFEHEFFLRISQSFPFLKSLTVMNNKPQKNKLHSEPKKNNRDLPIIRYSHLVKLDLTDAHNDYIEQFLVDWKTSLSNVVRLSVSYRPLLRVTRNFTRNTTRLNCTKVIPLCIYDNGRLSLHIKDYFPSEKVFEVL
;
A
#
# COMPACT_ATOMS: atom_id res chain seq x y z
N ASN A 1 25.36 -3.37 6.17
CA ASN A 1 24.66 -2.16 6.65
C ASN A 1 25.56 -1.36 7.59
N GLU A 2 26.19 -2.02 8.57
CA GLU A 2 27.15 -1.38 9.49
C GLU A 2 28.29 -0.65 8.77
N ASP A 3 28.92 -1.26 7.77
CA ASP A 3 29.99 -0.62 6.98
C ASP A 3 29.54 0.68 6.30
N ILE A 4 28.29 0.72 5.83
CA ILE A 4 27.72 1.91 5.19
C ILE A 4 27.48 2.99 6.24
N GLN A 5 26.93 2.64 7.41
CA GLN A 5 26.76 3.62 8.48
C GLN A 5 28.11 4.16 8.99
N GLN A 6 29.12 3.30 9.10
CA GLN A 6 30.48 3.69 9.46
C GLN A 6 31.08 4.71 8.49
N THR A 7 30.74 4.64 7.20
CA THR A 7 31.19 5.60 6.18
C THR A 7 30.77 7.04 6.52
N PHE A 8 29.69 7.22 7.29
CA PHE A 8 29.17 8.54 7.65
C PHE A 8 29.38 8.92 9.12
N GLN A 9 30.21 8.19 9.86
CA GLN A 9 30.44 8.46 11.29
C GLN A 9 30.98 9.87 11.57
N ASP A 10 31.71 10.45 10.61
CA ASP A 10 32.33 11.78 10.71
C ASP A 10 31.42 12.92 10.19
N PHE A 11 30.23 12.60 9.67
CA PHE A 11 29.26 13.60 9.25
C PHE A 11 28.61 14.25 10.49
N GLN A 12 29.07 15.45 10.83
CA GLN A 12 28.46 16.26 11.89
C GLN A 12 27.01 16.63 11.53
N ASP A 13 26.14 16.60 12.52
CA ASP A 13 24.74 17.07 12.52
C ASP A 13 23.66 16.24 11.79
N ASN A 14 23.98 15.09 11.20
CA ASN A 14 22.98 14.32 10.45
C ASN A 14 22.80 12.90 10.99
N GLN A 15 21.60 12.58 11.53
CA GLN A 15 21.20 11.19 11.69
C GLN A 15 21.03 10.57 10.31
N ILE A 16 21.92 9.63 9.97
CA ILE A 16 21.90 8.94 8.68
C ILE A 16 21.27 7.56 8.88
N ILE A 17 20.22 7.29 8.10
CA ILE A 17 19.59 5.97 8.03
C ILE A 17 19.99 5.35 6.71
N SER A 18 20.45 4.11 6.77
CA SER A 18 20.75 3.27 5.61
C SER A 18 19.92 1.99 5.63
N CYS A 19 19.35 1.65 4.47
CA CYS A 19 18.67 0.38 4.22
C CYS A 19 19.37 -0.29 3.04
N ILE A 20 19.57 -1.60 3.12
CA ILE A 20 20.11 -2.40 2.03
C ILE A 20 19.12 -3.51 1.75
N ASP A 21 18.75 -3.62 0.48
CA ASP A 21 17.80 -4.59 -0.03
C ASP A 21 18.43 -5.42 -1.13
N TYR A 22 18.07 -6.70 -1.15
CA TYR A 22 18.50 -7.64 -2.18
C TYR A 22 17.27 -8.33 -2.73
N PHE A 23 17.05 -8.11 -4.02
CA PHE A 23 15.96 -8.69 -4.80
C PHE A 23 16.58 -9.78 -5.69
N LEU A 24 16.49 -11.03 -5.22
CA LEU A 24 17.13 -12.20 -5.83
C LEU A 24 16.45 -12.65 -7.13
N GLU A 25 15.12 -12.54 -7.22
CA GLU A 25 14.36 -12.90 -8.42
C GLU A 25 14.71 -12.00 -9.62
N VAL A 26 15.12 -10.75 -9.35
CA VAL A 26 15.53 -9.78 -10.39
C VAL A 26 17.03 -9.46 -10.40
N ASP A 27 17.83 -10.18 -9.60
CA ASP A 27 19.28 -9.99 -9.46
C ASP A 27 19.69 -8.51 -9.24
N LYS A 28 18.96 -7.82 -8.36
CA LYS A 28 19.17 -6.39 -8.06
C LYS A 28 19.48 -6.21 -6.57
N GLY A 29 20.54 -5.45 -6.29
CA GLY A 29 20.78 -4.86 -4.97
C GLY A 29 20.36 -3.40 -4.95
N GLU A 30 19.79 -2.94 -3.83
CA GLU A 30 19.49 -1.54 -3.61
C GLU A 30 20.05 -1.09 -2.27
N CYS A 31 20.66 0.09 -2.25
CA CYS A 31 21.15 0.72 -1.04
C CYS A 31 20.57 2.14 -0.97
N LEU A 32 19.78 2.39 0.05
CA LEU A 32 19.12 3.66 0.29
C LEU A 32 19.77 4.33 1.50
N ILE A 33 20.18 5.58 1.35
CA ILE A 33 20.86 6.36 2.38
C ILE A 33 20.18 7.71 2.49
N TYR A 34 19.78 8.09 3.70
CA TYR A 34 19.04 9.32 3.95
C TYR A 34 19.62 10.06 5.15
N SER A 35 19.72 11.38 5.07
CA SER A 35 20.11 12.24 6.18
C SER A 35 18.91 12.99 6.77
N TYR A 36 18.91 13.16 8.08
CA TYR A 36 17.99 14.03 8.80
C TYR A 36 18.43 15.51 8.69
N PRO A 37 17.52 16.48 8.52
CA PRO A 37 16.09 16.32 8.34
C PRO A 37 15.72 15.86 6.93
N TYR A 38 14.85 14.85 6.85
CA TYR A 38 14.37 14.31 5.58
C TYR A 38 13.53 15.35 4.84
N ARG A 39 13.96 15.77 3.65
CA ARG A 39 13.23 16.72 2.79
C ARG A 39 12.62 16.08 1.54
N LEU A 40 12.83 14.78 1.36
CA LEU A 40 12.24 14.03 0.25
C LEU A 40 10.72 14.05 0.38
N GLU A 41 10.05 14.21 -0.76
CA GLU A 41 8.59 14.07 -0.87
C GLU A 41 8.18 12.70 -1.42
N ASP A 42 9.07 12.04 -2.15
CA ASP A 42 8.82 10.74 -2.75
C ASP A 42 9.77 9.69 -2.15
N TYR A 43 9.24 8.50 -1.86
CA TYR A 43 10.02 7.34 -1.43
C TYR A 43 9.61 6.12 -2.28
N GLU A 44 10.49 5.74 -3.18
CA GLU A 44 10.28 4.61 -4.08
C GLU A 44 10.87 3.31 -3.50
N GLN A 45 10.29 2.17 -3.92
CA GLN A 45 10.79 0.81 -3.66
C GLN A 45 10.99 0.45 -2.18
N ILE A 46 10.07 0.86 -1.30
CA ILE A 46 10.10 0.48 0.10
C ILE A 46 9.80 -1.02 0.24
N SER A 47 10.74 -1.76 0.82
CA SER A 47 10.67 -3.22 1.07
C SER A 47 10.31 -3.55 2.53
N ASN A 48 10.19 -4.84 2.85
CA ASN A 48 10.01 -5.33 4.22
C ASN A 48 11.15 -4.96 5.18
N ASN A 49 12.35 -4.64 4.67
CA ASN A 49 13.49 -4.23 5.49
C ASN A 49 13.37 -2.81 6.03
N PHE A 50 12.38 -2.04 5.57
CA PHE A 50 12.11 -0.70 6.08
C PHE A 50 11.86 -0.72 7.59
N SER A 51 12.76 -0.12 8.36
CA SER A 51 12.75 -0.15 9.82
C SER A 51 11.73 0.79 10.47
N GLY A 52 11.15 1.72 9.70
CA GLY A 52 10.24 2.75 10.21
C GLY A 52 10.94 4.09 10.48
N GLY A 53 10.31 4.94 11.27
CA GLY A 53 10.75 6.32 11.55
C GLY A 53 9.73 7.35 11.10
N ILE A 54 9.84 8.62 11.52
CA ILE A 54 8.83 9.64 11.19
C ILE A 54 9.32 10.52 10.04
N PHE A 55 8.72 10.35 8.86
CA PHE A 55 9.06 11.08 7.65
C PHE A 55 7.94 12.05 7.28
N LYS A 56 7.97 13.25 7.87
CA LYS A 56 6.90 14.25 7.72
C LYS A 56 6.83 14.87 6.31
N CYS A 57 7.89 14.75 5.51
CA CYS A 57 7.95 15.35 4.17
C CYS A 57 7.41 14.41 3.08
N ILE A 58 7.42 13.09 3.31
CA ILE A 58 6.95 12.12 2.31
C ILE A 58 5.45 12.30 2.03
N ARG A 59 5.12 12.37 0.75
CA ARG A 59 3.78 12.50 0.16
C ARG A 59 3.47 11.33 -0.76
N THR A 60 4.48 10.74 -1.40
CA THR A 60 4.33 9.60 -2.31
C THR A 60 5.19 8.45 -1.83
N ALA A 61 4.62 7.25 -1.80
CA ALA A 61 5.32 6.03 -1.48
C ALA A 61 5.01 4.93 -2.49
N THR A 62 6.04 4.19 -2.91
CA THR A 62 5.90 2.96 -3.68
C THR A 62 6.48 1.81 -2.87
N LEU A 63 5.67 0.76 -2.67
CA LEU A 63 6.08 -0.45 -1.95
C LEU A 63 6.38 -1.56 -2.95
N TYR A 64 7.54 -2.19 -2.83
CA TYR A 64 7.95 -3.34 -3.65
C TYR A 64 8.83 -4.29 -2.85
N ASP A 65 8.54 -5.59 -2.96
CA ASP A 65 9.36 -6.66 -2.39
C ASP A 65 9.04 -7.98 -3.09
N GLU A 66 10.01 -8.90 -3.09
CA GLU A 66 9.84 -10.28 -3.53
C GLU A 66 9.16 -11.15 -2.47
N HIS A 67 9.12 -10.68 -1.23
CA HIS A 67 8.42 -11.30 -0.12
C HIS A 67 7.04 -10.66 0.11
N PRO A 68 6.05 -11.41 0.61
CA PRO A 68 4.75 -10.84 0.95
C PRO A 68 4.83 -9.71 1.97
N PHE A 69 3.93 -8.73 1.84
CA PHE A 69 3.72 -7.70 2.87
C PHE A 69 2.62 -8.12 3.84
N GLU A 70 2.93 -8.20 5.13
CA GLU A 70 1.93 -8.51 6.16
C GLU A 70 1.30 -7.23 6.74
N HIS A 71 0.25 -7.38 7.54
CA HIS A 71 -0.49 -6.24 8.12
C HIS A 71 0.42 -5.28 8.91
N GLU A 72 1.38 -5.82 9.68
CA GLU A 72 2.32 -5.04 10.47
C GLU A 72 3.20 -4.13 9.61
N PHE A 73 3.49 -4.55 8.38
CA PHE A 73 4.24 -3.72 7.44
C PHE A 73 3.43 -2.49 7.04
N PHE A 74 2.19 -2.66 6.61
CA PHE A 74 1.31 -1.54 6.27
C PHE A 74 1.02 -0.63 7.48
N LEU A 75 0.95 -1.20 8.69
CA LEU A 75 0.88 -0.40 9.92
C LEU A 75 2.12 0.49 10.08
N ARG A 76 3.32 -0.09 9.91
CA ARG A 76 4.60 0.64 9.95
C ARG A 76 4.61 1.76 8.91
N ILE A 77 4.19 1.50 7.67
CA ILE A 77 4.08 2.51 6.60
C ILE A 77 3.15 3.66 7.02
N SER A 78 1.96 3.35 7.55
CA SER A 78 1.00 4.39 7.97
C SER A 78 1.51 5.27 9.11
N GLN A 79 2.30 4.71 10.04
CA GLN A 79 2.90 5.44 11.15
C GLN A 79 4.09 6.28 10.70
N SER A 80 4.85 5.77 9.74
CA SER A 80 6.05 6.44 9.25
C SER A 80 5.75 7.65 8.35
N PHE A 81 4.63 7.60 7.62
CA PHE A 81 4.25 8.61 6.64
C PHE A 81 2.92 9.27 7.01
N PRO A 82 2.88 10.12 8.06
CA PRO A 82 1.63 10.67 8.60
C PRO A 82 0.86 11.54 7.60
N PHE A 83 1.52 12.07 6.56
CA PHE A 83 0.94 12.96 5.55
C PHE A 83 0.96 12.34 4.15
N LEU A 84 1.02 11.00 4.05
CA LEU A 84 1.04 10.29 2.78
C LEU A 84 -0.21 10.60 1.95
N LYS A 85 -0.01 11.01 0.70
CA LYS A 85 -1.05 11.37 -0.27
C LYS A 85 -1.22 10.30 -1.35
N SER A 86 -0.14 9.67 -1.79
CA SER A 86 -0.16 8.65 -2.84
C SER A 86 0.57 7.40 -2.38
N LEU A 87 -0.07 6.24 -2.50
CA LEU A 87 0.51 4.95 -2.18
C LEU A 87 0.35 4.01 -3.37
N THR A 88 1.45 3.44 -3.83
CA THR A 88 1.49 2.39 -4.85
C THR A 88 1.99 1.10 -4.21
N VAL A 89 1.28 -0.01 -4.41
CA VAL A 89 1.68 -1.33 -3.90
C VAL A 89 1.95 -2.26 -5.08
N MET A 90 3.20 -2.67 -5.23
CA MET A 90 3.67 -3.56 -6.31
C MET A 90 4.20 -4.84 -5.69
N ASN A 91 3.33 -5.82 -5.51
CA ASN A 91 3.71 -7.10 -4.94
C ASN A 91 2.71 -8.16 -5.40
N ASN A 92 3.18 -9.19 -6.10
CA ASN A 92 2.33 -10.23 -6.65
C ASN A 92 2.23 -11.47 -5.75
N LYS A 93 2.94 -11.50 -4.62
CA LYS A 93 2.91 -12.62 -3.69
C LYS A 93 1.71 -12.51 -2.74
N PRO A 94 1.05 -13.62 -2.41
CA PRO A 94 -0.05 -13.64 -1.44
C PRO A 94 0.46 -13.40 -0.01
N GLN A 95 -0.38 -12.78 0.82
CA GLN A 95 -0.12 -12.64 2.25
C GLN A 95 -0.16 -14.00 2.92
N LYS A 96 0.80 -14.26 3.82
CA LYS A 96 0.83 -15.50 4.60
C LYS A 96 -0.18 -15.46 5.74
N ASN A 97 -0.35 -14.31 6.38
CA ASN A 97 -1.20 -14.13 7.57
C ASN A 97 -2.45 -13.30 7.27
N LYS A 98 -3.34 -13.82 6.41
CA LYS A 98 -4.57 -13.14 5.99
C LYS A 98 -5.48 -12.83 7.17
N LEU A 99 -5.77 -11.54 7.40
CA LEU A 99 -6.69 -11.11 8.46
C LEU A 99 -8.16 -11.27 8.08
N HIS A 100 -8.48 -11.26 6.79
CA HIS A 100 -9.84 -11.30 6.26
C HIS A 100 -10.45 -12.70 6.13
N SER A 101 -9.63 -13.77 6.15
CA SER A 101 -10.12 -15.14 5.93
C SER A 101 -10.84 -15.71 7.15
N GLU A 102 -10.38 -15.41 8.37
CA GLU A 102 -11.09 -15.68 9.62
C GLU A 102 -10.59 -14.72 10.71
N PRO A 103 -11.48 -14.09 11.51
CA PRO A 103 -11.05 -13.34 12.69
C PRO A 103 -10.55 -14.31 13.75
N LYS A 104 -9.30 -14.76 13.61
CA LYS A 104 -8.58 -15.47 14.68
C LYS A 104 -8.56 -14.59 15.92
N LYS A 105 -8.57 -15.19 17.11
CA LYS A 105 -8.63 -14.49 18.40
C LYS A 105 -7.57 -13.37 18.50
N ASN A 106 -6.38 -13.60 17.90
CA ASN A 106 -5.26 -12.67 17.87
C ASN A 106 -5.43 -11.49 16.89
N ASN A 107 -6.27 -11.63 15.85
CA ASN A 107 -6.46 -10.58 14.83
C ASN A 107 -7.35 -9.43 15.35
N ARG A 108 -8.15 -9.69 16.39
CA ARG A 108 -9.04 -8.67 16.99
C ARG A 108 -8.26 -7.55 17.65
N ASP A 109 -7.09 -7.86 18.21
CA ASP A 109 -6.26 -6.91 18.96
C ASP A 109 -5.32 -6.10 18.06
N LEU A 110 -5.23 -6.43 16.77
CA LEU A 110 -4.36 -5.69 15.85
C LEU A 110 -4.79 -4.24 15.69
N PRO A 111 -3.86 -3.27 15.67
CA PRO A 111 -4.20 -1.88 15.42
C PRO A 111 -4.87 -1.67 14.05
N ILE A 112 -5.80 -0.72 13.99
CA ILE A 112 -6.38 -0.27 12.73
C ILE A 112 -5.36 0.61 12.02
N ILE A 113 -5.04 0.27 10.77
CA ILE A 113 -4.21 1.07 9.88
C ILE A 113 -5.03 2.26 9.39
N ARG A 114 -4.50 3.48 9.53
CA ARG A 114 -5.19 4.70 9.13
C ARG A 114 -4.36 5.49 8.14
N TYR A 115 -4.93 5.74 6.98
CA TYR A 115 -4.33 6.57 5.94
C TYR A 115 -5.11 7.88 5.78
N SER A 116 -4.99 8.76 6.78
CA SER A 116 -5.86 9.94 6.92
C SER A 116 -5.75 10.97 5.79
N HIS A 117 -4.60 11.03 5.10
CA HIS A 117 -4.31 12.01 4.05
C HIS A 117 -4.21 11.40 2.66
N LEU A 118 -4.45 10.09 2.53
CA LEU A 118 -4.31 9.40 1.26
C LEU A 118 -5.39 9.90 0.30
N VAL A 119 -4.99 10.20 -0.93
CA VAL A 119 -5.88 10.64 -2.01
C VAL A 119 -5.72 9.79 -3.26
N LYS A 120 -4.64 9.02 -3.37
CA LYS A 120 -4.39 8.07 -4.45
C LYS A 120 -3.86 6.75 -3.88
N LEU A 121 -4.48 5.65 -4.30
CA LEU A 121 -4.06 4.28 -4.01
C LEU A 121 -3.96 3.52 -5.32
N ASP A 122 -2.80 2.96 -5.62
CA ASP A 122 -2.55 2.16 -6.82
C ASP A 122 -2.22 0.72 -6.44
N LEU A 123 -3.09 -0.19 -6.89
CA LEU A 123 -3.05 -1.63 -6.66
C LEU A 123 -3.05 -2.40 -8.00
N THR A 124 -2.66 -1.76 -9.10
CA THR A 124 -2.73 -2.35 -10.44
C THR A 124 -1.88 -3.63 -10.53
N ASP A 125 -0.68 -3.60 -9.95
CA ASP A 125 0.29 -4.70 -9.90
C ASP A 125 0.29 -5.45 -8.54
N ALA A 126 -0.77 -5.29 -7.75
CA ALA A 126 -0.89 -5.91 -6.45
C ALA A 126 -1.62 -7.27 -6.51
N HIS A 127 -1.20 -8.22 -5.70
CA HIS A 127 -1.94 -9.44 -5.44
C HIS A 127 -3.31 -9.13 -4.81
N ASN A 128 -4.29 -10.03 -5.05
CA ASN A 128 -5.66 -9.91 -4.55
C ASN A 128 -5.76 -9.66 -3.04
N ASP A 129 -4.86 -10.25 -2.26
CA ASP A 129 -4.86 -10.14 -0.79
C ASP A 129 -4.70 -8.68 -0.33
N TYR A 130 -3.88 -7.88 -1.03
CA TYR A 130 -3.72 -6.46 -0.72
C TYR A 130 -4.98 -5.67 -1.08
N ILE A 131 -5.61 -6.01 -2.20
CA ILE A 131 -6.91 -5.44 -2.59
C ILE A 131 -7.97 -5.77 -1.52
N GLU A 132 -8.00 -7.00 -1.00
CA GLU A 132 -8.86 -7.37 0.13
C GLU A 132 -8.55 -6.54 1.38
N GLN A 133 -7.27 -6.39 1.74
CA GLN A 133 -6.86 -5.62 2.91
C GLN A 133 -7.31 -4.16 2.85
N PHE A 134 -7.24 -3.51 1.68
CA PHE A 134 -7.63 -2.11 1.53
C PHE A 134 -9.15 -1.92 1.35
N LEU A 135 -9.82 -2.80 0.61
CA LEU A 135 -11.23 -2.62 0.22
C LEU A 135 -12.23 -3.40 1.07
N VAL A 136 -11.77 -4.35 1.90
CA VAL A 136 -12.66 -5.27 2.62
C VAL A 136 -12.36 -5.33 4.09
N ASP A 137 -11.09 -5.25 4.48
CA ASP A 137 -10.70 -5.39 5.87
C ASP A 137 -11.16 -4.19 6.72
N TRP A 138 -11.75 -4.49 7.87
CA TRP A 138 -12.16 -3.53 8.89
C TRP A 138 -10.96 -2.97 9.66
N LYS A 139 -9.79 -3.60 9.54
CA LYS A 139 -8.52 -3.13 10.09
C LYS A 139 -7.80 -2.12 9.21
N THR A 140 -8.35 -1.76 8.05
CA THR A 140 -7.83 -0.66 7.23
C THR A 140 -8.88 0.42 7.08
N SER A 141 -8.50 1.65 7.42
CA SER A 141 -9.32 2.84 7.29
C SER A 141 -8.68 3.80 6.31
N LEU A 142 -9.33 3.92 5.14
CA LEU A 142 -9.03 4.94 4.15
C LEU A 142 -9.73 6.26 4.52
N SER A 143 -9.12 7.37 4.14
CA SER A 143 -9.75 8.69 4.13
C SER A 143 -10.99 8.70 3.21
N ASN A 144 -11.81 9.74 3.35
CA ASN A 144 -12.92 9.96 2.41
C ASN A 144 -12.32 10.51 1.10
N VAL A 145 -12.68 9.92 -0.05
CA VAL A 145 -12.26 10.34 -1.41
C VAL A 145 -10.83 9.89 -1.76
N VAL A 146 -10.63 8.59 -1.89
CA VAL A 146 -9.39 8.01 -2.44
C VAL A 146 -9.58 7.64 -3.90
N ARG A 147 -8.73 8.15 -4.79
CA ARG A 147 -8.60 7.66 -6.16
C ARG A 147 -7.98 6.27 -6.14
N LEU A 148 -8.70 5.23 -6.56
CA LEU A 148 -8.17 3.88 -6.66
C LEU A 148 -7.80 3.54 -8.09
N SER A 149 -6.58 3.09 -8.32
CA SER A 149 -6.17 2.38 -9.53
C SER A 149 -6.11 0.89 -9.22
N VAL A 150 -6.82 0.05 -9.99
CA VAL A 150 -6.82 -1.40 -9.76
C VAL A 150 -7.13 -2.17 -11.06
N SER A 151 -6.54 -3.34 -11.20
CA SER A 151 -6.86 -4.27 -12.29
C SER A 151 -8.27 -4.86 -12.12
N TYR A 152 -9.06 -4.91 -13.19
CA TYR A 152 -10.47 -5.33 -13.12
C TYR A 152 -10.67 -6.78 -12.68
N ARG A 153 -9.87 -7.72 -13.21
CA ARG A 153 -10.00 -9.15 -12.88
C ARG A 153 -9.75 -9.43 -11.38
N PRO A 154 -8.66 -8.91 -10.76
CA PRO A 154 -8.52 -8.94 -9.30
C PRO A 154 -9.71 -8.35 -8.54
N LEU A 155 -10.21 -7.19 -8.97
CA LEU A 155 -11.36 -6.53 -8.33
C LEU A 155 -12.62 -7.40 -8.39
N LEU A 156 -12.90 -8.06 -9.53
CA LEU A 156 -14.00 -9.02 -9.65
C LEU A 156 -13.87 -10.19 -8.67
N ARG A 157 -12.66 -10.74 -8.51
CA ARG A 157 -12.43 -11.85 -7.58
C ARG A 157 -12.71 -11.44 -6.13
N VAL A 158 -12.15 -10.30 -5.70
CA VAL A 158 -12.30 -9.76 -4.33
C VAL A 158 -13.76 -9.45 -4.00
N THR A 159 -14.49 -8.86 -4.95
CA THR A 159 -15.90 -8.49 -4.79
C THR A 159 -16.87 -9.65 -5.05
N ARG A 160 -16.36 -10.83 -5.44
CA ARG A 160 -17.15 -11.99 -5.92
C ARG A 160 -18.14 -11.58 -7.01
N ASN A 161 -17.63 -10.97 -8.07
CA ASN A 161 -18.43 -10.38 -9.15
C ASN A 161 -19.45 -9.36 -8.63
N PHE A 162 -19.02 -8.48 -7.71
CA PHE A 162 -19.89 -7.47 -7.10
C PHE A 162 -21.13 -8.05 -6.38
N THR A 163 -20.95 -9.17 -5.66
CA THR A 163 -22.02 -9.77 -4.83
C THR A 163 -21.69 -9.76 -3.34
N ARG A 164 -20.44 -9.49 -2.96
CA ARG A 164 -19.97 -9.47 -1.57
C ARG A 164 -20.31 -8.14 -0.88
N ASN A 165 -21.38 -8.08 -0.11
CA ASN A 165 -21.84 -6.83 0.54
C ASN A 165 -20.80 -6.19 1.49
N THR A 166 -19.95 -6.98 2.14
CA THR A 166 -18.94 -6.45 3.08
C THR A 166 -17.92 -5.53 2.41
N THR A 167 -17.61 -5.75 1.13
CA THR A 167 -16.65 -4.91 0.40
C THR A 167 -17.26 -3.57 0.01
N ARG A 168 -18.60 -3.43 0.04
CA ARG A 168 -19.31 -2.23 -0.38
C ARG A 168 -18.97 -1.02 0.51
N LEU A 169 -18.78 -1.22 1.82
CA LEU A 169 -18.56 -0.12 2.78
C LEU A 169 -17.31 0.70 2.47
N ASN A 170 -16.16 0.05 2.24
CA ASN A 170 -14.95 0.78 1.89
C ASN A 170 -14.95 1.21 0.42
N CYS A 171 -15.55 0.43 -0.49
CA CYS A 171 -15.68 0.85 -1.90
C CYS A 171 -16.47 2.17 -2.06
N THR A 172 -17.49 2.44 -1.24
CA THR A 172 -18.21 3.73 -1.31
C THR A 172 -17.35 4.96 -0.98
N LYS A 173 -16.19 4.79 -0.31
CA LYS A 173 -15.25 5.87 0.01
C LYS A 173 -14.24 6.14 -1.11
N VAL A 174 -14.18 5.24 -2.10
CA VAL A 174 -13.26 5.31 -3.24
C VAL A 174 -13.89 6.13 -4.34
N ILE A 175 -13.31 7.30 -4.61
CA ILE A 175 -13.76 8.25 -5.63
C ILE A 175 -12.53 9.04 -6.09
N PRO A 176 -12.12 9.04 -7.38
CA PRO A 176 -12.60 8.23 -8.54
C PRO A 176 -11.96 6.82 -8.64
N LEU A 177 -12.57 5.93 -9.42
CA LEU A 177 -12.03 4.59 -9.72
C LEU A 177 -11.41 4.57 -11.12
N CYS A 178 -10.14 4.20 -11.22
CA CYS A 178 -9.42 3.93 -12.46
C CYS A 178 -9.24 2.43 -12.62
N ILE A 179 -9.78 1.88 -13.70
CA ILE A 179 -9.73 0.46 -13.99
C ILE A 179 -8.87 0.24 -15.21
N TYR A 180 -7.90 -0.65 -15.07
CA TYR A 180 -7.04 -1.11 -16.17
C TYR A 180 -7.57 -2.49 -16.62
N ASP A 181 -8.33 -2.51 -17.72
CA ASP A 181 -8.72 -3.72 -18.47
C ASP A 181 -9.31 -3.31 -19.83
N ASN A 182 -9.19 -4.20 -20.82
CA ASN A 182 -9.72 -4.03 -22.19
C ASN A 182 -11.11 -4.70 -22.35
N GLY A 183 -11.71 -5.14 -21.24
CA GLY A 183 -12.95 -5.92 -21.20
C GLY A 183 -14.20 -5.10 -20.87
N ARG A 184 -15.38 -5.69 -21.11
CA ARG A 184 -16.66 -5.08 -20.71
C ARG A 184 -16.80 -5.06 -19.19
N LEU A 185 -16.98 -3.88 -18.62
CA LEU A 185 -17.29 -3.70 -17.19
C LEU A 185 -18.69 -4.24 -16.84
N SER A 186 -18.81 -4.80 -15.63
CA SER A 186 -20.07 -5.25 -15.06
C SER A 186 -20.94 -4.05 -14.72
N LEU A 187 -22.25 -4.14 -14.99
CA LEU A 187 -23.22 -3.10 -14.63
C LEU A 187 -23.29 -2.87 -13.10
N HIS A 188 -22.99 -3.91 -12.31
CA HIS A 188 -23.02 -3.87 -10.84
C HIS A 188 -21.86 -3.07 -10.22
N ILE A 189 -20.87 -2.65 -11.02
CA ILE A 189 -19.75 -1.86 -10.49
C ILE A 189 -20.22 -0.55 -9.86
N LYS A 190 -21.30 0.04 -10.41
CA LYS A 190 -21.90 1.28 -9.92
C LYS A 190 -22.52 1.12 -8.53
N ASP A 191 -22.91 -0.09 -8.15
CA ASP A 191 -23.46 -0.37 -6.81
C ASP A 191 -22.37 -0.34 -5.72
N TYR A 192 -21.11 -0.55 -6.11
CA TYR A 192 -19.93 -0.54 -5.26
C TYR A 192 -19.18 0.80 -5.29
N PHE A 193 -19.15 1.45 -6.46
CA PHE A 193 -18.46 2.71 -6.70
C PHE A 193 -19.47 3.73 -7.28
N PRO A 194 -20.33 4.31 -6.43
CA PRO A 194 -21.48 5.10 -6.88
C PRO A 194 -21.11 6.48 -7.45
N SER A 195 -19.86 6.92 -7.32
CA SER A 195 -19.41 8.21 -7.83
C SER A 195 -19.16 8.20 -9.33
N GLU A 196 -19.65 9.23 -10.03
CA GLU A 196 -19.77 9.37 -11.49
C GLU A 196 -18.49 9.29 -12.35
N LYS A 197 -17.33 8.98 -11.78
CA LYS A 197 -16.04 8.98 -12.48
C LYS A 197 -15.34 7.62 -12.36
N VAL A 198 -15.91 6.61 -13.02
CA VAL A 198 -15.16 5.40 -13.38
C VAL A 198 -14.45 5.69 -14.69
N PHE A 199 -13.12 5.73 -14.66
CA PHE A 199 -12.31 5.91 -15.85
C PHE A 199 -11.78 4.54 -16.29
N GLU A 200 -12.19 4.08 -17.46
CA GLU A 200 -11.53 2.99 -18.17
C GLU A 200 -10.24 3.54 -18.78
N VAL A 201 -9.10 2.94 -18.44
CA VAL A 201 -7.83 3.21 -19.12
C VAL A 201 -7.61 2.05 -20.08
N LEU A 202 -7.76 2.35 -21.38
CA LEU A 202 -7.52 1.46 -22.53
C LEU A 202 -6.03 1.23 -22.77
#